data_AF-A0A7J4SWM6-F1
#
_entry.id   AF-A0A7J4SWM6-F1
#
_cell.length_a   1.000
_cell.length_b   1.000
_cell.length_c   1.000
_cell.angle_alpha   90.00
_cell.angle_beta   90.00
_cell.angle_gamma   90.00
#
_symmetry.space_group_name_H-M   'P 1'
#
loop_
_entity.id
_entity.type
_entity.pdbx_description
1 polymer ?
#
loop_
_entity_poly.entity_id
_entity_poly.type
_entity_poly.pdbx_seq_one_letter_code
_entity_poly.pdbx_strand_id
1 'polypeptide(L)'
;CPDHLDLSRVLSMCLVHDVAEIVVGDLTPHDAIKGQEKHDLERAGMLKIAPQWVELFDEYEQGVSEEAQFVKSMDKLDMGLQAMRYQHQGLDLSEFITSARSKTDGTEFASLLE
;
A
#
# COMPACT_ATOMS: atom_id res chain seq x y z
N CYS A 1 -6.01 12.02 -8.45
CA CYS A 1 -5.33 12.65 -7.31
C CYS A 1 -6.08 13.93 -7.00
N PRO A 2 -6.52 14.15 -5.75
CA PRO A 2 -7.13 15.42 -5.33
C PRO A 2 -6.23 16.62 -5.63
N ASP A 3 -6.82 17.75 -6.02
CA ASP A 3 -6.09 18.95 -6.47
C ASP A 3 -5.22 19.62 -5.38
N HIS A 4 -5.51 19.35 -4.11
CA HIS A 4 -4.75 19.90 -2.98
C HIS A 4 -3.49 19.11 -2.64
N LEU A 5 -3.32 17.90 -3.19
CA LEU A 5 -2.15 17.06 -2.97
C LEU A 5 -1.08 17.34 -4.02
N ASP A 6 0.19 17.23 -3.62
CA ASP A 6 1.29 17.29 -4.59
C ASP A 6 1.34 16.00 -5.41
N LEU A 7 0.91 16.10 -6.67
CA LEU A 7 0.91 14.97 -7.61
C LEU A 7 2.30 14.34 -7.78
N SER A 8 3.37 15.15 -7.83
CA SER A 8 4.73 14.63 -7.99
C SER A 8 5.14 13.79 -6.78
N ARG A 9 4.73 14.22 -5.59
CA ARG A 9 4.98 13.51 -4.33
C ARG A 9 4.17 12.21 -4.24
N VAL A 10 2.87 12.26 -4.57
CA VAL A 10 1.99 11.08 -4.64
C VAL A 10 2.57 10.03 -5.60
N LEU A 11 2.93 10.42 -6.82
CA LEU A 11 3.51 9.49 -7.80
C LEU A 11 4.86 8.93 -7.32
N SER A 12 5.68 9.74 -6.65
CA SER A 12 6.94 9.27 -6.08
C SER A 12 6.71 8.21 -5.00
N MET A 13 5.72 8.39 -4.12
CA MET A 13 5.35 7.39 -3.12
C MET A 13 4.81 6.10 -3.75
N CYS A 14 3.92 6.19 -4.76
CA CYS A 14 3.44 5.02 -5.49
C CYS A 14 4.59 4.19 -6.08
N LEU A 15 5.62 4.85 -6.62
CA LEU A 15 6.78 4.15 -7.18
C LEU A 15 7.70 3.51 -6.13
N VAL A 16 7.70 4.04 -4.90
CA VAL A 16 8.67 3.68 -3.87
C VAL A 16 8.12 2.69 -2.84
N HIS A 17 6.80 2.68 -2.58
CA HIS A 17 6.24 2.02 -1.41
C HIS A 17 6.60 0.52 -1.28
N ASP A 18 6.63 -0.23 -2.37
CA ASP A 18 6.97 -1.67 -2.37
C ASP A 18 8.40 -1.97 -2.83
N VAL A 19 9.27 -0.96 -3.00
CA VAL A 19 10.64 -1.17 -3.49
C VAL A 19 11.43 -2.09 -2.55
N ALA A 20 11.16 -2.04 -1.25
CA ALA A 20 11.79 -2.89 -0.24
C ALA A 20 11.58 -4.39 -0.50
N GLU A 21 10.45 -4.78 -1.11
CA GLU A 21 10.07 -6.17 -1.37
C GLU A 21 11.02 -6.88 -2.33
N ILE A 22 11.80 -6.14 -3.13
CA ILE A 22 12.89 -6.69 -3.95
C ILE A 22 13.91 -7.43 -3.07
N VAL A 23 14.11 -6.97 -1.83
CA VAL A 23 15.06 -7.55 -0.87
C VAL A 23 14.39 -8.51 0.10
N VAL A 24 13.22 -8.14 0.63
CA VAL A 24 12.58 -8.88 1.74
C VAL A 24 11.44 -9.81 1.29
N GLY A 25 11.00 -9.70 0.04
CA GLY A 25 9.77 -10.31 -0.47
C GLY A 25 8.52 -9.52 -0.07
N ASP A 26 7.39 -9.86 -0.67
CA ASP A 26 6.06 -9.37 -0.27
C ASP A 26 5.65 -10.08 1.03
N LEU A 27 5.78 -9.38 2.16
CA LEU A 27 5.45 -9.88 3.49
C LEU A 27 3.96 -9.64 3.80
N THR A 28 3.21 -10.73 3.87
CA THR A 28 1.76 -10.72 4.03
C THR A 28 1.33 -10.78 5.50
N PRO A 29 0.05 -10.47 5.81
CA PRO A 29 -0.48 -10.64 7.17
C PRO A 29 -0.43 -12.07 7.72
N HIS A 30 -0.23 -13.08 6.86
CA HIS A 30 -0.12 -14.49 7.25
C HIS A 30 1.30 -14.91 7.60
N ASP A 31 2.29 -14.05 7.32
CA ASP A 31 3.68 -14.30 7.67
C ASP A 31 3.95 -14.08 9.17
N ALA A 32 5.01 -14.70 9.68
CA ALA A 32 5.40 -14.57 11.09
C ALA A 32 5.95 -13.18 11.42
N ILE A 33 6.57 -12.53 10.43
CA ILE A 33 7.24 -11.23 10.53
C ILE A 33 6.19 -10.13 10.36
N LYS A 34 6.04 -9.27 11.37
CA LYS A 34 4.99 -8.24 11.39
C LYS A 34 5.37 -7.04 12.26
N GLY A 35 4.62 -5.95 12.10
CA GLY A 35 4.80 -4.74 12.90
C GLY A 35 6.22 -4.17 12.77
N GLN A 36 6.86 -3.89 13.90
CA GLN A 36 8.19 -3.27 13.91
C GLN A 36 9.26 -4.13 13.21
N GLU A 37 9.21 -5.45 13.36
CA GLU A 37 10.19 -6.34 12.71
C GLU A 37 10.09 -6.29 11.18
N LYS A 38 8.86 -6.27 10.64
CA LYS A 38 8.61 -6.07 9.21
C LYS A 38 9.19 -4.74 8.74
N HIS A 39 8.87 -3.66 9.46
CA HIS A 39 9.34 -2.33 9.14
C HIS A 39 10.87 -2.23 9.15
N ASP A 40 11.55 -2.79 10.16
CA ASP A 40 13.01 -2.76 10.27
C ASP A 40 13.68 -3.50 9.11
N LEU A 41 13.11 -4.63 8.68
CA LEU A 41 13.60 -5.40 7.54
C LEU A 41 13.40 -4.65 6.22
N GLU A 42 12.20 -4.11 5.99
CA GLU A 42 11.89 -3.34 4.78
C GLU A 42 12.76 -2.09 4.67
N ARG A 43 12.93 -1.37 5.79
CA ARG A 43 13.79 -0.19 5.87
C ARG A 43 15.26 -0.54 5.63
N ALA A 44 15.74 -1.66 6.15
CA ALA A 44 17.08 -2.16 5.84
C ALA A 44 17.23 -2.54 4.36
N GLY A 45 16.18 -3.10 3.75
CA GLY A 45 16.07 -3.33 2.31
C GLY A 45 16.22 -2.04 1.51
N MET A 46 15.45 -1.00 1.86
CA MET A 46 15.53 0.33 1.25
C MET A 46 16.93 0.93 1.35
N LEU A 47 17.55 0.91 2.54
CA LEU A 47 18.92 1.43 2.74
C LEU A 47 19.95 0.69 1.87
N LYS A 48 19.71 -0.57 1.54
CA LYS A 48 20.60 -1.38 0.70
C LYS A 48 20.49 -1.05 -0.79
N ILE A 49 19.29 -0.83 -1.32
CA ILE A 49 19.06 -0.72 -2.78
C ILE A 49 18.65 0.68 -3.25
N ALA A 50 18.05 1.47 -2.38
CA ALA A 50 17.52 2.79 -2.71
C ALA A 50 17.60 3.76 -1.50
N PRO A 51 18.79 3.97 -0.91
CA PRO A 51 18.94 4.81 0.28
C PRO A 51 18.46 6.25 0.08
N GLN A 52 18.46 6.76 -1.16
CA GLN A 52 17.94 8.08 -1.51
C GLN A 52 16.43 8.25 -1.32
N TRP A 53 15.67 7.15 -1.18
CA TRP A 53 14.22 7.17 -1.02
C TRP A 53 13.75 6.70 0.37
N VAL A 54 14.67 6.41 1.30
CA VAL A 54 14.32 5.87 2.61
C VAL A 54 13.39 6.80 3.40
N GLU A 55 13.60 8.12 3.35
CA GLU A 55 12.74 9.08 4.05
C GLU A 55 11.33 9.12 3.46
N LEU A 56 11.20 9.00 2.13
CA LEU A 56 9.90 8.97 1.46
C LEU A 56 9.15 7.66 1.77
N PHE A 57 9.88 6.56 1.83
CA PHE A 57 9.36 5.26 2.27
C PHE A 57 8.91 5.31 3.73
N ASP A 58 9.73 5.86 4.64
CA ASP A 58 9.41 5.99 6.06
C ASP A 58 8.15 6.85 6.27
N GLU A 59 7.99 7.93 5.51
CA GLU A 59 6.79 8.76 5.53
C GLU A 59 5.56 8.00 5.03
N TYR A 60 5.68 7.28 3.91
CA TYR A 60 4.61 6.42 3.42
C TYR A 60 4.22 5.41 4.50
N GLU A 61 5.17 4.72 5.11
CA GLU A 61 4.91 3.71 6.13
C GLU A 61 4.18 4.29 7.35
N GLN A 62 4.60 5.46 7.82
CA GLN A 62 3.97 6.15 8.94
C GLN A 62 2.56 6.66 8.62
N GLY A 63 2.26 6.99 7.36
CA GLY A 63 0.92 7.40 6.93
C GLY A 63 0.44 8.72 7.56
N VAL A 64 1.37 9.64 7.84
CA VAL A 64 1.07 10.90 8.54
C VAL A 64 0.69 12.05 7.60
N SER A 65 1.24 12.09 6.39
CA SER A 65 0.89 13.10 5.39
C SER A 65 -0.37 12.72 4.62
N GLU A 66 -1.09 13.71 4.10
CA GLU A 66 -2.28 13.48 3.28
C GLU A 66 -1.94 12.70 2.01
N GLU A 67 -0.76 12.94 1.41
CA GLU A 67 -0.26 12.14 0.28
C GLU A 67 -0.04 10.67 0.67
N ALA A 68 0.62 10.39 1.80
CA ALA A 68 0.86 9.02 2.24
C ALA A 68 -0.45 8.28 2.54
N GLN A 69 -1.41 8.95 3.19
CA GLN A 69 -2.74 8.40 3.45
C GLN A 69 -3.48 8.11 2.15
N PHE A 70 -3.45 9.05 1.20
CA PHE A 70 -4.05 8.86 -0.12
C PHE A 70 -3.44 7.66 -0.85
N VAL A 71 -2.10 7.54 -0.89
CA VAL A 71 -1.42 6.42 -1.56
C VAL A 71 -1.73 5.09 -0.88
N LYS A 72 -1.81 5.02 0.46
CA LYS A 72 -2.24 3.79 1.17
C LYS A 72 -3.68 3.39 0.83
N SER A 73 -4.59 4.36 0.70
CA SER A 73 -5.96 4.07 0.26
C SER A 73 -5.98 3.57 -1.20
N MET A 74 -5.13 4.10 -2.07
CA MET A 74 -5.00 3.63 -3.46
C MET A 74 -4.41 2.22 -3.56
N ASP A 75 -3.37 1.90 -2.79
CA ASP A 75 -2.82 0.54 -2.67
C ASP A 75 -3.92 -0.47 -2.30
N LYS A 76 -4.70 -0.17 -1.26
CA LYS A 76 -5.78 -1.04 -0.81
C LYS A 76 -6.93 -1.14 -1.82
N LEU A 77 -7.24 -0.05 -2.53
CA LEU A 77 -8.23 -0.05 -3.61
C LEU A 77 -7.79 -0.98 -4.74
N ASP A 78 -6.53 -0.91 -5.18
CA ASP A 78 -5.99 -1.77 -6.24
C ASP A 78 -6.09 -3.25 -5.86
N MET A 79 -5.66 -3.60 -4.65
CA MET A 79 -5.80 -4.96 -4.10
C MET A 79 -7.27 -5.44 -4.12
N GLY A 80 -8.21 -4.59 -3.71
CA GLY A 80 -9.64 -4.92 -3.69
C GLY A 80 -10.23 -5.15 -5.09
N LEU A 81 -9.92 -4.26 -6.03
CA LEU A 81 -10.34 -4.39 -7.43
C LEU A 81 -9.76 -5.65 -8.07
N GLN A 82 -8.49 -5.95 -7.79
CA GLN A 82 -7.84 -7.16 -8.27
C GLN A 82 -8.48 -8.43 -7.68
N ALA A 83 -8.87 -8.40 -6.40
CA ALA A 83 -9.60 -9.49 -5.77
C ALA A 83 -10.97 -9.74 -6.43
N MET A 84 -11.77 -8.68 -6.69
CA MET A 84 -13.05 -8.81 -7.41
C MET A 84 -12.86 -9.47 -8.79
N ARG A 85 -11.81 -9.09 -9.53
CA ARG A 85 -11.49 -9.70 -10.82
C ARG A 85 -11.17 -11.19 -10.69
N TYR A 86 -10.41 -11.57 -9.66
CA TYR A 86 -10.03 -12.96 -9.43
C TYR A 86 -11.17 -13.83 -8.87
N GLN A 87 -12.16 -13.25 -8.19
CA GLN A 87 -13.36 -14.01 -7.76
C GLN A 87 -14.12 -14.64 -8.94
N HIS A 88 -14.08 -14.02 -10.13
CA HIS A 88 -14.66 -14.61 -11.35
C HIS A 88 -14.01 -15.94 -11.77
N GLN A 89 -12.85 -16.30 -11.20
CA GLN A 89 -12.15 -17.57 -11.43
C GLN A 89 -12.54 -18.66 -10.41
N GLY A 90 -13.50 -18.38 -9.51
CA GLY A 90 -13.98 -19.33 -8.51
C GLY A 90 -13.17 -19.33 -7.21
N LEU A 91 -12.35 -18.31 -6.96
CA LEU A 91 -11.65 -18.10 -5.70
C LEU A 91 -12.52 -17.30 -4.71
N ASP A 92 -12.49 -17.65 -3.42
CA ASP A 92 -13.06 -16.79 -2.38
C ASP A 92 -12.00 -15.79 -1.92
N LEU A 93 -12.18 -14.54 -2.32
CA LEU A 93 -11.32 -13.41 -1.96
C LEU A 93 -12.10 -12.30 -1.23
N SER A 94 -13.21 -12.68 -0.58
CA SER A 94 -14.09 -11.75 0.14
C SER A 94 -13.36 -10.99 1.27
N GLU A 95 -12.34 -11.60 1.87
CA GLU A 95 -11.49 -10.95 2.88
C GLU A 95 -10.73 -9.75 2.32
N PHE A 96 -10.18 -9.85 1.11
CA PHE A 96 -9.41 -8.79 0.46
C PHE A 96 -10.31 -7.60 0.11
N ILE A 97 -11.52 -7.88 -0.39
CA ILE A 97 -12.52 -6.86 -0.71
C ILE A 97 -12.99 -6.15 0.56
N THR A 98 -13.23 -6.91 1.64
CA THR A 98 -13.63 -6.35 2.93
C THR A 98 -12.53 -5.46 3.52
N SER A 99 -11.28 -5.92 3.46
CA SER A 99 -10.10 -5.15 3.88
C SER A 99 -9.98 -3.84 3.11
N ALA A 100 -10.08 -3.89 1.77
CA ALA A 100 -10.05 -2.72 0.91
C ALA A 100 -11.15 -1.71 1.25
N ARG A 101 -12.41 -2.19 1.39
CA ARG A 101 -13.56 -1.34 1.76
C ARG A 101 -13.33 -0.60 3.07
N SER A 102 -12.75 -1.26 4.08
CA SER A 102 -12.47 -0.62 5.38
C SER A 102 -11.48 0.55 5.31
N LYS A 103 -10.64 0.59 4.25
CA LYS A 103 -9.60 1.60 4.03
C LYS A 103 -9.98 2.67 3.01
N THR A 104 -11.04 2.43 2.24
CA THR A 104 -11.61 3.38 1.28
C THR A 104 -12.96 3.93 1.75
N ASP A 105 -13.46 3.52 2.92
CA ASP A 105 -14.74 3.99 3.46
C ASP A 105 -14.75 5.52 3.64
N GLY A 106 -15.87 6.16 3.32
CA GLY A 106 -16.01 7.61 3.33
C GLY A 106 -15.26 8.35 2.20
N THR A 107 -14.60 7.64 1.29
CA THR A 107 -14.00 8.22 0.07
C THR A 107 -14.92 8.02 -1.14
N GLU A 108 -14.70 8.81 -2.20
CA GLU A 108 -15.38 8.64 -3.48
C GLU A 108 -15.13 7.27 -4.15
N PHE A 109 -14.05 6.58 -3.75
CA PHE A 109 -13.64 5.30 -4.30
C PHE A 109 -14.39 4.10 -3.72
N ALA A 110 -15.10 4.26 -2.60
CA ALA A 110 -15.84 3.16 -1.97
C ALA A 110 -16.82 2.48 -2.94
N SER A 111 -17.46 3.29 -3.81
CA SER A 111 -18.39 2.83 -4.84
C SER A 111 -17.76 1.91 -5.90
N LEU A 112 -16.44 1.92 -6.06
CA LEU A 112 -15.73 1.06 -7.02
C LEU A 112 -15.57 -0.38 -6.52
N LEU A 113 -15.77 -0.61 -5.22
CA LEU A 113 -15.67 -1.92 -4.58
C LEU A 113 -17.03 -2.56 -4.31
N GLU A 114 -18.13 -2.00 -4.83
CA GLU A 114 -19.50 -2.55 -4.74
C GLU A 114 -19.73 -3.68 -5.74
#